data_AF-A0A062H579-F1
#
_entry.id   AF-A0A062H579-F1
#
_cell.length_a   1.000
_cell.length_b   1.000
_cell.length_c   1.000
_cell.angle_alpha   90.00
_cell.angle_beta   90.00
_cell.angle_gamma   90.00
#
_symmetry.space_group_name_H-M   'P 1'
#
loop_
_entity.id
_entity.type
_entity.pdbx_description
1 polymer ?
#
loop_
_entity_poly.entity_id
_entity_poly.type
_entity_poly.pdbx_seq_one_letter_code
_entity_poly.pdbx_strand_id
1 'polypeptide(L)'
;VGCGKSAEDIAKEKQAQEQALKIKQEQERKLKEQAELKKVEDAVRYYLKDGDSAKFRNVIKNCGEVNAKNSWGAYAGFSRFIVKSDKQVIFDEPDNYYFDSLVKLYCHKDYLAK
;
A
#
# COMPACT_ATOMS: atom_id res chain seq x y z
N VAL A 1 -50.40 5.08 26.82
CA VAL A 1 -48.97 4.66 26.97
C VAL A 1 -48.78 3.40 26.16
N GLY A 2 -47.86 3.37 25.20
CA GLY A 2 -47.46 2.12 24.53
C GLY A 2 -47.17 2.23 23.04
N CYS A 3 -46.12 2.96 22.65
CA CYS A 3 -45.51 2.80 21.32
C CYS A 3 -44.32 1.85 21.46
N GLY A 4 -44.57 0.55 21.42
CA GLY A 4 -43.53 -0.46 21.24
C GLY A 4 -43.20 -0.56 19.74
N LYS A 5 -41.91 -0.57 19.40
CA LYS A 5 -41.46 -0.83 18.02
C LYS A 5 -41.94 -2.21 17.56
N SER A 6 -42.34 -2.32 16.30
CA SER A 6 -42.73 -3.62 15.73
C SER A 6 -41.50 -4.54 15.60
N ALA A 7 -41.71 -5.85 15.49
CA ALA A 7 -40.63 -6.80 15.24
C ALA A 7 -39.86 -6.48 13.95
N GLU A 8 -40.52 -5.90 12.96
CA GLU A 8 -39.92 -5.47 11.69
C GLU A 8 -38.99 -4.27 11.85
N ASP A 9 -39.37 -3.30 12.69
CA ASP A 9 -38.53 -2.12 12.97
C ASP A 9 -37.26 -2.51 13.72
N ILE A 10 -37.37 -3.45 14.67
CA ILE A 10 -36.22 -4.00 15.41
C ILE A 10 -35.26 -4.74 14.47
N ALA A 11 -35.79 -5.52 13.52
CA ALA A 11 -34.96 -6.22 12.53
C ALA A 11 -34.23 -5.26 11.58
N LYS A 12 -34.91 -4.22 11.09
CA LYS A 12 -34.31 -3.18 10.23
C LYS A 12 -33.23 -2.39 10.97
N GLU A 13 -33.47 -2.03 12.23
CA GLU A 13 -32.47 -1.34 13.06
C GLU A 13 -31.23 -2.22 13.29
N LYS A 14 -31.41 -3.51 13.59
CA LYS A 14 -30.28 -4.44 13.75
C LYS A 14 -29.49 -4.62 12.45
N GLN A 15 -30.16 -4.74 11.30
CA GLN A 15 -29.51 -4.81 9.98
C GLN A 15 -28.72 -3.53 9.66
N ALA A 16 -29.29 -2.36 9.94
CA ALA A 16 -28.60 -1.09 9.74
C ALA A 16 -27.38 -0.96 10.66
N GLN A 17 -27.47 -1.41 11.91
CA GLN A 17 -26.34 -1.44 12.84
C GLN A 17 -25.23 -2.41 12.38
N GLU A 18 -25.57 -3.61 11.91
CA GLU A 18 -24.61 -4.58 11.38
C GLU A 18 -23.94 -4.08 10.09
N GLN A 19 -24.69 -3.43 9.20
CA GLN A 19 -24.14 -2.80 7.99
C GLN A 19 -23.21 -1.65 8.33
N ALA A 20 -23.59 -0.77 9.26
CA ALA A 20 -22.74 0.32 9.73
C ALA A 20 -21.45 -0.21 10.35
N LEU A 21 -21.51 -1.29 11.13
CA LEU A 21 -20.32 -1.93 11.70
C LEU A 21 -19.40 -2.49 10.61
N LYS A 22 -19.93 -3.19 9.61
CA LYS A 22 -19.14 -3.73 8.48
C LYS A 22 -18.50 -2.61 7.65
N ILE A 23 -19.23 -1.53 7.39
CA ILE A 23 -18.71 -0.36 6.67
C ILE A 23 -17.57 0.27 7.48
N LYS A 24 -17.75 0.45 8.79
CA LYS A 24 -16.71 1.00 9.67
C LYS A 24 -15.46 0.13 9.69
N GLN A 25 -15.62 -1.19 9.84
CA GLN A 25 -14.50 -2.14 9.82
C GLN A 25 -13.74 -2.12 8.49
N GLU A 26 -14.46 -2.05 7.36
CA GLU A 26 -13.84 -1.97 6.04
C GLU A 26 -13.12 -0.64 5.81
N GLN A 27 -13.69 0.47 6.29
CA GLN A 27 -13.04 1.78 6.26
C GLN A 27 -11.74 1.78 7.08
N GLU A 28 -11.78 1.24 8.30
CA GLU A 28 -10.59 1.11 9.15
C GLU A 28 -9.52 0.22 8.49
N ARG A 29 -9.93 -0.89 7.85
CA ARG A 29 -9.02 -1.76 7.10
C ARG A 29 -8.36 -1.03 5.94
N LYS A 30 -9.13 -0.30 5.13
CA LYS A 30 -8.61 0.51 4.01
C LYS A 30 -7.66 1.60 4.49
N LEU A 31 -8.02 2.30 5.57
CA LEU A 31 -7.18 3.33 6.15
C LEU A 31 -5.84 2.77 6.64
N LYS A 32 -5.87 1.62 7.32
CA LYS A 32 -4.65 0.93 7.75
C LYS A 32 -3.79 0.51 6.56
N GLU A 33 -4.39 -0.05 5.51
CA GLU A 33 -3.68 -0.44 4.30
C GLU A 33 -3.03 0.76 3.60
N GLN A 34 -3.75 1.88 3.48
CA GLN A 34 -3.21 3.11 2.92
C GLN A 34 -2.07 3.67 3.77
N ALA A 35 -2.17 3.60 5.09
CA ALA A 35 -1.11 4.05 6.00
C ALA A 35 0.17 3.19 5.86
N GLU A 36 0.02 1.87 5.72
CA GLU A 36 1.16 0.97 5.49
C GLU A 36 1.81 1.21 4.11
N LEU A 37 1.01 1.40 3.06
CA LEU A 37 1.53 1.77 1.73
C LEU A 37 2.28 3.10 1.78
N LYS A 38 1.75 4.09 2.50
CA LYS A 38 2.43 5.39 2.67
C LYS A 38 3.80 5.24 3.33
N LYS A 39 3.93 4.39 4.36
CA LYS A 39 5.23 4.12 5.00
C LYS A 39 6.24 3.48 4.04
N VAL A 40 5.78 2.60 3.17
CA VAL A 40 6.61 1.97 2.13
C VAL A 40 7.10 3.04 1.15
N GLU A 41 6.19 3.88 0.64
CA GLU A 41 6.58 4.98 -0.25
C GLU A 41 7.53 5.98 0.43
N ASP A 42 7.28 6.34 1.69
CA ASP A 42 8.14 7.25 2.44
C ASP A 42 9.55 6.69 2.65
N ALA A 43 9.66 5.37 2.89
CA ALA A 43 10.95 4.70 2.92
C ALA A 43 11.66 4.82 1.57
N VAL A 44 10.96 4.59 0.46
CA VAL A 44 11.55 4.73 -0.89
C VAL A 44 11.96 6.17 -1.18
N ARG A 45 11.11 7.16 -0.87
CA ARG A 45 11.39 8.60 -1.04
C ARG A 45 12.71 9.00 -0.38
N TYR A 46 12.98 8.48 0.82
CA TYR A 46 14.20 8.77 1.57
C TYR A 46 15.49 8.40 0.82
N TYR A 47 15.49 7.34 0.01
CA TYR A 47 16.69 6.91 -0.73
C TYR A 47 16.83 7.52 -2.13
N LEU A 48 15.81 8.24 -2.62
CA LEU A 48 15.83 8.86 -3.95
C LEU A 48 16.56 10.20 -3.93
N LYS A 49 17.14 10.59 -5.08
CA LYS A 49 17.80 11.91 -5.23
C LYS A 49 16.83 13.08 -5.06
N ASP A 50 15.63 12.94 -5.62
CA ASP A 50 14.51 13.87 -5.47
C ASP A 50 13.27 13.07 -5.05
N GLY A 51 13.16 12.77 -3.75
CA GLY A 51 12.06 11.99 -3.19
C GLY A 51 10.69 12.65 -3.34
N ASP A 52 10.63 13.98 -3.37
CA ASP A 52 9.37 14.72 -3.53
C ASP A 52 8.80 14.60 -4.94
N SER A 53 9.66 14.39 -5.94
CA SER A 53 9.25 14.10 -7.31
C SER A 53 8.77 12.66 -7.55
N ALA A 54 8.87 11.78 -6.54
CA ALA A 54 8.65 10.35 -6.72
C ALA A 54 7.22 10.03 -7.16
N LYS A 55 7.13 9.29 -8.27
CA LYS A 55 5.89 8.73 -8.80
C LYS A 55 5.91 7.23 -8.62
N PHE A 56 4.92 6.72 -7.90
CA PHE A 56 4.79 5.30 -7.61
C PHE A 56 3.75 4.66 -8.54
N ARG A 57 4.00 3.41 -8.95
CA ARG A 57 3.01 2.59 -9.63
C ARG A 57 3.19 1.12 -9.25
N ASN A 58 2.14 0.33 -9.44
CA ASN A 58 2.17 -1.11 -9.19
C ASN A 58 2.70 -1.48 -7.79
N VAL A 59 2.43 -0.63 -6.78
CA VAL A 59 2.84 -0.87 -5.40
C VAL A 59 1.90 -1.88 -4.77
N ILE A 60 2.43 -3.05 -4.44
CA ILE A 60 1.70 -4.10 -3.74
C ILE A 60 2.48 -4.42 -2.47
N LYS A 61 1.91 -4.01 -1.34
CA LYS A 61 2.55 -4.08 -0.02
C LYS A 61 3.92 -3.39 -0.04
N ASN A 62 5.01 -4.15 -0.04
CA ASN A 62 6.37 -3.67 0.14
C ASN A 62 7.20 -3.61 -1.15
N CYS A 63 6.63 -3.96 -2.30
CA CYS A 63 7.30 -3.95 -3.59
C CYS A 63 6.50 -3.17 -4.62
N GLY A 64 7.17 -2.58 -5.59
CA GLY A 64 6.53 -1.74 -6.59
C GLY A 64 7.52 -1.16 -7.59
N GLU A 65 7.07 -0.14 -8.31
CA GLU A 65 7.91 0.63 -9.21
C GLU A 65 7.86 2.11 -8.84
N VAL A 66 9.00 2.79 -8.96
CA VAL A 66 9.13 4.21 -8.70
C VAL A 66 9.91 4.90 -9.82
N ASN A 67 9.52 6.12 -10.14
CA ASN A 67 10.28 7.01 -11.01
C ASN A 67 10.42 8.37 -10.31
N ALA A 68 11.64 8.89 -10.25
CA ALA A 68 11.95 10.17 -9.64
C ALA A 68 13.00 10.90 -10.47
N LYS A 69 13.10 12.21 -10.26
CA LYS A 69 14.12 13.03 -10.89
C LYS A 69 15.50 12.66 -10.36
N ASN A 70 16.47 12.59 -11.28
CA ASN A 70 17.88 12.45 -10.96
C ASN A 70 18.51 13.81 -10.60
N SER A 71 19.82 13.84 -10.35
CA SER A 71 20.56 15.06 -10.02
C SER A 71 20.51 16.17 -11.09
N TRP A 72 20.10 15.84 -12.32
CA TRP A 72 19.90 16.79 -13.41
C TRP A 72 18.44 17.22 -13.58
N GLY A 73 17.55 16.81 -12.66
CA GLY A 73 16.13 17.18 -12.68
C GLY A 73 15.28 16.40 -13.68
N ALA A 74 15.83 15.37 -14.33
CA ALA A 74 15.15 14.57 -15.35
C ALA A 74 14.67 13.22 -14.79
N TYR A 75 13.52 12.74 -15.27
CA TYR A 75 13.04 11.39 -14.99
C TYR A 75 13.72 10.38 -15.93
N ALA A 76 14.31 9.33 -15.37
CA ALA A 76 15.02 8.30 -16.14
C ALA A 76 14.13 7.10 -16.54
N GLY A 77 12.96 6.96 -15.91
CA GLY A 77 12.08 5.81 -16.10
C GLY A 77 11.72 5.15 -14.77
N PHE A 78 10.74 4.26 -14.81
CA PHE A 78 10.35 3.50 -13.63
C PHE A 78 11.37 2.37 -13.39
N SER A 79 11.88 2.28 -12.16
CA SER A 79 12.67 1.14 -11.66
C SER A 79 11.90 0.42 -10.56
N ARG A 80 12.08 -0.90 -10.46
CA ARG A 80 11.47 -1.70 -9.41
C ARG A 80 12.18 -1.45 -8.08
N PHE A 81 11.44 -1.57 -6.98
CA PHE A 81 12.00 -1.49 -5.64
C PHE A 81 11.46 -2.58 -4.72
N ILE A 82 12.24 -2.88 -3.68
CA ILE A 82 11.88 -3.77 -2.57
C ILE A 82 12.12 -3.00 -1.28
N VAL A 83 11.13 -2.92 -0.40
CA VAL A 83 11.30 -2.44 0.98
C VAL A 83 11.36 -3.64 1.92
N LYS A 84 12.48 -3.80 2.62
CA LYS A 84 12.67 -4.84 3.63
C LYS A 84 12.01 -4.46 4.97
N SER A 85 11.88 -5.42 5.87
CA SER A 85 11.33 -5.22 7.22
C SER A 85 12.14 -4.24 8.08
N ASP A 86 13.44 -4.11 7.81
CA ASP A 86 14.35 -3.14 8.43
C ASP A 86 14.32 -1.75 7.77
N LYS A 87 13.37 -1.50 6.86
CA LYS A 87 13.22 -0.27 6.05
C LYS A 87 14.36 0.00 5.07
N GLN A 88 15.26 -0.95 4.83
CA GLN A 88 16.18 -0.84 3.71
C GLN A 88 15.43 -0.97 2.39
N VAL A 89 15.82 -0.14 1.42
CA VAL A 89 15.26 -0.14 0.08
C VAL A 89 16.30 -0.65 -0.90
N ILE A 90 15.92 -1.63 -1.71
CA ILE A 90 16.75 -2.18 -2.78
C ILE A 90 16.10 -1.79 -4.10
N PHE A 91 16.86 -1.13 -4.96
CA PHE A 91 16.42 -0.77 -6.31
C PHE A 91 16.91 -1.79 -7.34
N ASP A 92 16.14 -1.91 -8.42
CA ASP A 92 16.52 -2.69 -9.60
C ASP A 92 17.46 -1.84 -10.45
N GLU A 93 18.75 -2.01 -10.18
CA GLU A 93 19.84 -1.36 -10.87
C GLU A 93 20.51 -2.36 -11.83
N PRO A 94 21.12 -1.90 -12.96
CA PRO A 94 21.68 -2.80 -13.98
C PRO A 94 22.75 -3.78 -13.48
N ASP A 95 23.42 -3.48 -12.37
CA ASP A 95 24.44 -4.30 -11.71
C ASP A 95 23.86 -5.27 -10.66
N ASN A 96 22.56 -5.18 -10.37
CA ASN A 96 21.88 -6.06 -9.43
C ASN A 96 21.30 -7.31 -10.11
N TYR A 97 22.19 -8.22 -10.52
CA TYR A 97 21.80 -9.48 -11.18
C TYR A 97 20.93 -10.41 -10.32
N TYR A 98 20.85 -10.17 -9.00
CA TYR A 98 20.06 -10.98 -8.08
C TYR A 98 18.69 -10.39 -7.76
N PHE A 99 18.31 -9.26 -8.36
CA PHE A 99 17.09 -8.54 -8.00
C PHE A 99 15.85 -9.45 -8.06
N ASP A 100 15.70 -10.27 -9.10
CA ASP A 100 14.57 -11.20 -9.22
C ASP A 100 14.53 -12.27 -8.12
N SER A 101 15.70 -12.73 -7.65
CA SER A 101 15.78 -13.64 -6.49
C SER A 101 15.41 -12.92 -5.19
N LEU A 102 15.80 -11.65 -5.06
CA LEU A 102 15.44 -10.82 -3.91
C LEU A 102 13.94 -10.52 -3.90
N VAL A 103 13.31 -10.31 -5.05
CA VAL A 103 11.86 -10.16 -5.17
C VAL A 103 11.15 -11.39 -4.62
N LYS A 104 11.58 -12.60 -5.01
CA LYS A 104 11.00 -13.86 -4.50
C LYS A 104 11.20 -14.05 -2.99
N LEU A 105 12.32 -13.54 -2.46
CA LEU A 105 12.66 -13.69 -1.04
C LEU A 105 11.94 -12.68 -0.14
N TYR A 106 11.79 -11.43 -0.60
CA TYR A 106 11.37 -10.32 0.25
C TYR A 106 10.01 -9.72 -0.11
N CYS A 107 9.52 -9.85 -1.34
CA CYS A 107 8.22 -9.29 -1.68
C CYS A 107 7.08 -10.09 -1.09
N HIS A 108 6.02 -9.39 -0.70
CA HIS A 108 4.78 -10.01 -0.28
C HIS A 108 4.22 -10.92 -1.39
N LYS A 109 3.63 -12.05 -1.01
CA LYS A 109 3.04 -13.02 -1.94
C LYS A 109 2.08 -12.42 -2.97
N ASP A 110 1.32 -11.39 -2.56
CA ASP A 110 0.37 -10.70 -3.46
C ASP A 110 1.08 -9.97 -4.61
N TYR A 111 2.32 -9.52 -4.41
CA TYR A 111 3.14 -8.94 -5.47
C TYR A 111 3.60 -10.01 -6.47
N LEU A 112 3.90 -11.22 -5.99
CA LEU A 112 4.33 -12.35 -6.82
C LEU A 112 3.19 -12.98 -7.61
N ALA A 113 1.94 -12.77 -7.19
CA ALA A 113 0.73 -13.29 -7.84
C ALA A 113 0.17 -12.34 -8.92
N LYS A 114 0.86 -11.22 -9.19
CA LYS A 114 0.51 -10.20 -10.20
C LYS A 114 0.66 -10.72 -11.62
#